data_AF-A0A6J2SVG0-F1
#
_entry.id   AF-A0A6J2SVG0-F1
#
_cell.length_a   1.000
_cell.length_b   1.000
_cell.length_c   1.000
_cell.angle_alpha   90.00
_cell.angle_beta   90.00
_cell.angle_gamma   90.00
#
_symmetry.space_group_name_H-M   'P 1'
#
loop_
_entity.id
_entity.type
_entity.pdbx_description
1 polymer ?
#
loop_
_entity_poly.entity_id
_entity_poly.type
_entity_poly.pdbx_seq_one_letter_code
_entity_poly.pdbx_strand_id
1 'polypeptide(L)'
;MNAFFTLGITKLFGSLLSFITRNDAQLLPMAFGLLLTHQYCLSFGPLSGIVMEDYFPRTSLLAANREGIFSLPGYFAIYLLSMCLSQWLQADTLLSYQEMKRKLRQMFLLSLTCWLLMAAANRVVGVSRVTCNLGYVIWMFAISITMISLTIFIFDFVIDSVMTDPIIGTDKYLNKLEGTKGIPTFTICEALNMNGLTFFLLANSLLGGIKYYLRPKDRNDYESVGIIFIYMLLSTVAICQLHRKGIRLA
;
A
#
# COMPACT_ATOMS: atom_id res chain seq x y z
N MET A 1 -6.13 -18.01 -5.14
CA MET A 1 -5.00 -17.97 -4.18
C MET A 1 -5.44 -17.10 -3.03
N ASN A 2 -5.49 -17.64 -1.81
CA ASN A 2 -5.83 -16.82 -0.65
C ASN A 2 -4.77 -15.72 -0.52
N ALA A 3 -5.19 -14.47 -0.32
CA ALA A 3 -4.31 -13.28 -0.25
C ALA A 3 -3.11 -13.46 0.70
N PHE A 4 -3.23 -14.35 1.69
CA PHE A 4 -2.15 -14.79 2.57
C PHE A 4 -0.91 -15.33 1.86
N PHE A 5 -1.07 -16.20 0.85
CA PHE A 5 0.08 -16.74 0.14
C PHE A 5 0.80 -15.66 -0.67
N THR A 6 0.03 -14.75 -1.28
CA THR A 6 0.58 -13.60 -2.01
C THR A 6 1.37 -12.70 -1.05
N LEU A 7 0.86 -12.41 0.14
CA LEU A 7 1.54 -11.60 1.16
C LEU A 7 2.79 -12.29 1.75
N GLY A 8 2.75 -13.61 1.93
CA GLY A 8 3.92 -14.38 2.38
C GLY A 8 5.03 -14.40 1.33
N ILE A 9 4.67 -14.61 0.06
CA ILE A 9 5.62 -14.64 -1.05
C ILE A 9 6.21 -13.26 -1.33
N THR A 10 5.43 -12.17 -1.24
CA THR A 10 5.97 -10.81 -1.40
C THR A 10 6.98 -10.45 -0.31
N LYS A 11 6.73 -10.85 0.96
CA LYS A 11 7.71 -10.66 2.04
C LYS A 11 9.00 -11.46 1.81
N LEU A 12 8.87 -12.73 1.42
CA LEU A 12 10.02 -13.58 1.10
C LEU A 12 10.82 -12.98 -0.06
N PHE A 13 10.13 -12.57 -1.12
CA PHE A 13 10.76 -11.94 -2.28
C PHE A 13 11.44 -10.62 -1.91
N GLY A 14 10.81 -9.77 -1.08
CA GLY A 14 11.44 -8.55 -0.57
C GLY A 14 12.74 -8.82 0.17
N SER A 15 12.78 -9.87 1.02
CA SER A 15 13.99 -10.29 1.72
C SER A 15 15.06 -10.85 0.78
N LEU A 16 14.68 -11.65 -0.22
CA LEU A 16 15.61 -12.15 -1.23
C LEU A 16 16.17 -11.02 -2.07
N LEU A 17 15.34 -10.04 -2.42
CA LEU A 17 15.78 -8.93 -3.23
C LEU A 17 16.70 -8.00 -2.46
N SER A 18 16.44 -7.74 -1.18
CA SER A 18 17.39 -7.01 -0.34
C SER A 18 18.75 -7.71 -0.21
N PHE A 19 18.79 -9.03 -0.38
CA PHE A 19 20.03 -9.80 -0.42
C PHE A 19 20.73 -9.68 -1.79
N ILE A 20 19.97 -9.59 -2.87
CA ILE A 20 20.48 -9.50 -4.25
C ILE A 20 20.93 -8.08 -4.61
N THR A 21 20.22 -7.04 -4.16
CA THR A 21 20.54 -5.65 -4.48
C THR A 21 21.62 -5.13 -3.55
N ARG A 22 22.84 -5.02 -4.09
CA ARG A 22 24.00 -4.47 -3.40
C ARG A 22 23.99 -2.92 -3.36
N ASN A 23 23.24 -2.28 -4.25
CA ASN A 23 23.14 -0.82 -4.41
C ASN A 23 21.68 -0.36 -4.60
N ASP A 24 21.25 0.68 -3.89
CA ASP A 24 19.89 1.25 -3.97
C ASP A 24 19.53 1.77 -5.37
N ALA A 25 20.53 2.23 -6.13
CA ALA A 25 20.34 2.74 -7.49
C ALA A 25 19.85 1.67 -8.49
N GLN A 26 20.02 0.37 -8.19
CA GLN A 26 19.59 -0.72 -9.05
C GLN A 26 18.12 -1.14 -8.82
N LEU A 27 17.52 -0.72 -7.71
CA LEU A 27 16.17 -1.12 -7.33
C LEU A 27 15.11 -0.57 -8.30
N LEU A 28 15.27 0.70 -8.72
CA LEU A 28 14.32 1.38 -9.59
C LEU A 28 14.32 0.80 -11.02
N PRO A 29 15.47 0.65 -11.72
CA PRO A 29 15.51 0.00 -13.03
C PRO A 29 14.95 -1.43 -12.99
N MET A 30 15.22 -2.19 -11.93
CA MET A 30 14.69 -3.54 -11.76
C MET A 30 13.16 -3.54 -11.61
N ALA A 31 12.59 -2.60 -10.84
CA ALA A 31 11.15 -2.48 -10.68
C ALA A 31 10.45 -2.18 -12.02
N PHE A 32 10.97 -1.22 -12.79
CA PHE A 32 10.46 -0.90 -14.11
C PHE A 32 10.66 -2.04 -15.12
N GLY A 33 11.83 -2.69 -15.10
CA GLY A 33 12.12 -3.85 -15.95
C GLY A 33 11.12 -4.98 -15.71
N LEU A 34 10.90 -5.34 -14.43
CA LEU A 34 9.92 -6.36 -14.05
C LEU A 34 8.50 -5.98 -14.50
N LEU A 35 8.11 -4.71 -14.32
CA LEU A 35 6.79 -4.24 -14.71
C LEU A 35 6.57 -4.27 -16.23
N LEU A 36 7.58 -3.84 -17.01
CA LEU A 36 7.52 -3.82 -18.47
C LEU A 36 7.54 -5.24 -19.04
N THR A 37 8.38 -6.12 -18.50
CA THR A 37 8.39 -7.54 -18.88
C THR A 37 7.04 -8.20 -18.56
N HIS A 38 6.47 -7.94 -17.38
CA HIS A 38 5.15 -8.43 -17.00
C HIS A 38 4.08 -7.93 -17.97
N GLN A 39 4.07 -6.63 -18.28
CA GLN A 39 3.13 -6.05 -19.22
C GLN A 39 3.31 -6.60 -20.64
N TYR A 40 4.54 -6.81 -21.08
CA TYR A 40 4.83 -7.41 -22.38
C TYR A 40 4.29 -8.85 -22.47
N CYS A 41 4.52 -9.66 -21.44
CA CYS A 41 3.98 -11.02 -21.34
C CYS A 41 2.44 -11.05 -21.31
N LEU A 42 1.80 -10.04 -20.71
CA LEU A 42 0.35 -9.89 -20.73
C LEU A 42 -0.19 -9.44 -22.09
N SER A 43 0.52 -8.53 -22.78
CA SER A 43 0.07 -7.96 -24.05
C SER A 43 0.30 -8.87 -25.26
N PHE A 44 1.44 -9.58 -25.30
CA PHE A 44 1.85 -10.40 -26.44
C PHE A 44 1.94 -11.90 -26.14
N GLY A 45 1.92 -12.28 -24.86
CA GLY A 45 2.00 -13.68 -24.46
C GLY A 45 0.63 -14.34 -24.29
N PRO A 46 0.60 -15.68 -24.14
CA PRO A 46 -0.62 -16.44 -23.89
C PRO A 46 -1.20 -16.20 -22.49
N LEU A 47 -0.51 -15.45 -21.61
CA LEU A 47 -0.91 -15.22 -20.22
C LEU A 47 -2.29 -14.54 -20.11
N SER A 48 -2.62 -13.60 -21.00
CA SER A 48 -3.93 -12.96 -20.99
C SER A 48 -5.06 -13.98 -21.21
N GLY A 49 -4.88 -14.88 -22.19
CA GLY A 49 -5.81 -15.98 -22.46
C GLY A 49 -5.90 -16.96 -21.29
N ILE A 50 -4.76 -17.39 -20.73
CA ILE A 50 -4.71 -18.35 -19.61
C ILE A 50 -5.38 -17.81 -18.33
N VAL A 51 -5.31 -16.49 -18.09
CA VAL A 51 -5.92 -15.86 -16.92
C VAL A 51 -7.42 -15.60 -17.13
N MET A 52 -7.84 -15.18 -18.34
CA MET A 52 -9.22 -14.78 -18.62
C MET A 52 -10.13 -15.87 -19.19
N GLU A 53 -9.59 -16.98 -19.73
CA GLU A 53 -10.44 -18.05 -20.25
C GLU A 53 -11.00 -18.93 -19.13
N ASP A 54 -12.34 -18.93 -19.03
CA ASP A 54 -13.14 -19.78 -18.15
C ASP A 54 -13.16 -21.26 -18.56
N TYR A 55 -12.53 -21.61 -19.70
CA TYR A 55 -12.56 -22.96 -20.26
C TYR A 55 -11.60 -23.95 -19.55
N PHE A 56 -10.62 -23.46 -18.79
CA PHE A 56 -9.74 -24.33 -18.02
C PHE A 56 -10.44 -24.81 -16.76
N PRO A 57 -10.76 -26.11 -16.63
CA PRO A 57 -11.43 -26.61 -15.46
C PRO A 57 -10.52 -26.43 -14.25
N ARG A 58 -11.08 -25.97 -13.12
CA ARG A 58 -10.37 -25.76 -11.84
C ARG A 58 -10.04 -27.10 -11.16
N THR A 59 -9.40 -28.01 -11.87
CA THR A 59 -9.16 -29.40 -11.46
C THR A 59 -7.90 -29.56 -10.62
N SER A 60 -6.93 -28.67 -10.75
CA SER A 60 -5.69 -28.67 -9.98
C SER A 60 -5.57 -27.44 -9.08
N LEU A 61 -4.86 -27.58 -7.95
CA LEU A 61 -4.56 -26.48 -7.04
C LEU A 61 -3.89 -25.30 -7.76
N LEU A 62 -3.08 -25.57 -8.79
CA LEU A 62 -2.40 -24.54 -9.57
C LEU A 62 -3.38 -23.78 -10.49
N ALA A 63 -4.27 -24.50 -11.18
CA ALA A 63 -5.32 -23.90 -12.02
C ALA A 63 -6.30 -23.06 -11.19
N ALA A 64 -6.65 -23.50 -9.97
CA ALA A 64 -7.50 -22.75 -9.06
C ALA A 64 -6.86 -21.46 -8.51
N ASN A 65 -5.52 -21.36 -8.56
CA ASN A 65 -4.75 -20.23 -8.03
C ASN A 65 -4.06 -19.39 -9.11
N ARG A 66 -4.34 -19.67 -10.40
CA ARG A 66 -3.70 -19.05 -11.57
C ARG A 66 -3.66 -17.53 -11.50
N GLU A 67 -4.78 -16.89 -11.18
CA GLU A 67 -4.90 -15.43 -11.11
C GLU A 67 -3.90 -14.82 -10.10
N GLY A 68 -3.72 -15.48 -8.95
CA GLY A 68 -2.79 -15.03 -7.92
C GLY A 68 -1.33 -15.24 -8.29
N ILE A 69 -1.01 -16.33 -8.99
CA ILE A 69 0.36 -16.66 -9.40
C ILE A 69 0.80 -15.74 -10.54
N PHE A 70 -0.03 -15.58 -11.56
CA PHE A 70 0.31 -14.76 -12.73
C PHE A 70 0.31 -13.26 -12.44
N SER A 71 -0.29 -12.80 -11.33
CA SER A 71 -0.22 -11.40 -10.89
C SER A 71 0.98 -11.09 -9.98
N LEU A 72 1.75 -12.09 -9.53
CA LEU A 72 2.91 -11.90 -8.64
C LEU A 72 3.94 -10.88 -9.16
N PRO A 73 4.34 -10.89 -10.45
CA PRO A 73 5.31 -9.92 -10.95
C PRO A 73 4.84 -8.46 -10.81
N GLY A 74 3.54 -8.21 -11.01
CA GLY A 74 2.95 -6.89 -10.77
C GLY A 74 3.01 -6.48 -9.29
N TYR A 75 2.73 -7.42 -8.36
CA TYR A 75 2.86 -7.14 -6.93
C TYR A 75 4.30 -6.88 -6.50
N PHE A 76 5.27 -7.61 -7.06
CA PHE A 76 6.69 -7.36 -6.82
C PHE A 76 7.11 -5.99 -7.34
N ALA A 77 6.61 -5.57 -8.50
CA ALA A 77 6.87 -4.23 -9.03
C ALA A 77 6.31 -3.12 -8.11
N ILE A 78 5.07 -3.25 -7.63
CA ILE A 78 4.48 -2.29 -6.67
C ILE A 78 5.31 -2.24 -5.38
N TYR A 79 5.71 -3.40 -4.87
CA TYR A 79 6.53 -3.49 -3.66
C TYR A 79 7.87 -2.75 -3.83
N LEU A 80 8.56 -2.95 -4.95
CA LEU A 80 9.85 -2.32 -5.20
C LEU A 80 9.74 -0.81 -5.41
N LEU A 81 8.75 -0.35 -6.17
CA LEU A 81 8.49 1.08 -6.33
C LEU A 81 8.20 1.74 -4.97
N SER A 82 7.44 1.07 -4.12
CA SER A 82 7.12 1.55 -2.77
C SER A 82 8.36 1.58 -1.87
N MET A 83 9.26 0.60 -2.00
CA MET A 83 10.53 0.57 -1.28
C MET A 83 11.47 1.69 -1.73
N CYS A 84 11.62 1.93 -3.04
CA CYS A 84 12.35 3.09 -3.58
C CYS A 84 11.83 4.40 -2.97
N LEU A 85 10.51 4.57 -2.98
CA LEU A 85 9.86 5.77 -2.43
C LEU A 85 10.15 5.92 -0.93
N SER A 86 10.08 4.82 -0.18
CA SER A 86 10.35 4.82 1.26
C SER A 86 11.81 5.15 1.57
N GLN A 87 12.77 4.59 0.84
CA GLN A 87 14.19 4.89 1.01
C GLN A 87 14.49 6.35 0.69
N TRP A 88 13.95 6.88 -0.41
CA TRP A 88 14.09 8.28 -0.78
C TRP A 88 13.48 9.23 0.27
N LEU A 89 12.33 8.85 0.85
CA LEU A 89 11.70 9.63 1.92
C LEU A 89 12.58 9.66 3.17
N GLN A 90 13.19 8.52 3.54
CA GLN A 90 14.01 8.35 4.75
C GLN A 90 15.48 8.78 4.61
N ALA A 91 15.96 9.06 3.40
CA ALA A 91 17.38 9.32 3.13
C ALA A 91 17.97 10.50 3.93
N ASP A 92 17.14 11.45 4.36
CA ASP A 92 17.57 12.60 5.17
C ASP A 92 16.81 12.58 6.50
N THR A 93 17.52 12.27 7.58
CA THR A 93 16.94 12.16 8.93
C THR A 93 16.82 13.50 9.66
N LEU A 94 17.59 14.51 9.22
CA LEU A 94 17.57 15.88 9.73
C LEU A 94 17.23 16.83 8.59
N LEU A 95 15.94 17.05 8.35
CA LEU A 95 15.47 17.94 7.30
C LEU A 95 15.24 19.34 7.85
N SER A 96 15.86 20.34 7.23
CA SER A 96 15.45 21.73 7.42
C SER A 96 14.03 21.93 6.86
N TYR A 97 13.26 22.87 7.41
CA TYR A 97 11.90 23.19 6.94
C TYR A 97 11.84 23.48 5.43
N GLN A 98 12.89 24.09 4.88
CA GLN A 98 13.01 24.34 3.44
C GLN A 98 13.18 23.04 2.63
N GLU A 99 13.91 22.06 3.16
CA GLU A 99 14.13 20.76 2.52
C GLU A 99 12.89 19.89 2.59
N MET A 100 12.14 19.96 3.70
CA MET A 100 10.84 19.32 3.86
C MET A 100 9.83 19.86 2.84
N LYS A 101 9.74 21.20 2.67
CA LYS A 101 8.94 21.82 1.60
C LYS A 101 9.37 21.36 0.21
N ARG A 102 10.67 21.24 -0.04
CA ARG A 102 11.20 20.74 -1.31
C ARG A 102 10.79 19.29 -1.55
N LYS A 103 10.91 18.41 -0.55
CA LYS A 103 10.47 17.00 -0.64
C LYS A 103 8.96 16.92 -0.87
N LEU A 104 8.15 17.67 -0.13
CA LEU A 104 6.69 17.69 -0.32
C LEU A 104 6.30 18.15 -1.73
N ARG A 105 6.96 19.19 -2.25
CA ARG A 105 6.76 19.65 -3.64
C ARG A 105 7.14 18.56 -4.64
N GLN A 106 8.25 17.86 -4.43
CA GLN A 106 8.67 16.75 -5.28
C GLN A 106 7.67 15.59 -5.24
N MET A 107 7.14 15.25 -4.07
CA MET A 107 6.10 14.22 -3.92
C MET A 107 4.79 14.60 -4.61
N PHE A 108 4.39 15.87 -4.49
CA PHE A 108 3.20 16.37 -5.17
C PHE A 108 3.36 16.32 -6.70
N LEU A 109 4.51 16.76 -7.23
CA LEU A 109 4.82 16.65 -8.66
C LEU A 109 4.87 15.19 -9.12
N LEU A 110 5.53 14.33 -8.36
CA LEU A 110 5.58 12.89 -8.64
C LEU A 110 4.16 12.29 -8.69
N SER A 111 3.31 12.65 -7.73
CA SER A 111 1.92 12.22 -7.70
C SER A 111 1.15 12.63 -8.96
N LEU A 112 1.26 13.91 -9.37
CA LEU A 112 0.65 14.40 -10.61
C LEU A 112 1.16 13.62 -11.83
N THR A 113 2.47 13.37 -11.92
CA THR A 113 3.03 12.57 -13.02
C THR A 113 2.50 11.14 -13.03
N CYS A 114 2.37 10.50 -11.86
CA CYS A 114 1.81 9.15 -11.76
C CYS A 114 0.31 9.11 -12.14
N TRP A 115 -0.47 10.14 -11.78
CA TRP A 115 -1.87 10.26 -12.21
C TRP A 115 -2.01 10.46 -13.71
N LEU A 116 -1.18 11.31 -14.32
CA LEU A 116 -1.14 11.48 -15.77
C LEU A 116 -0.75 10.18 -16.48
N LEU A 117 0.26 9.48 -15.95
CA LEU A 117 0.70 8.20 -16.50
C LEU A 117 -0.36 7.11 -16.33
N MET A 118 -1.10 7.10 -15.22
CA MET A 118 -2.25 6.21 -15.00
C MET A 118 -3.35 6.49 -16.03
N ALA A 119 -3.67 7.77 -16.28
CA ALA A 119 -4.68 8.13 -17.28
C ALA A 119 -4.28 7.67 -18.69
N ALA A 120 -2.99 7.81 -19.04
CA ALA A 120 -2.44 7.30 -20.29
C ALA A 120 -2.50 5.76 -20.36
N ALA A 121 -2.04 5.06 -19.30
CA ALA A 121 -2.05 3.60 -19.22
C ALA A 121 -3.48 3.03 -19.32
N ASN A 122 -4.47 3.71 -18.75
CA ASN A 122 -5.88 3.32 -18.84
C ASN A 122 -6.40 3.36 -20.29
N ARG A 123 -5.85 4.22 -21.16
CA ARG A 123 -6.23 4.28 -22.58
C ARG A 123 -5.55 3.21 -23.42
N VAL A 124 -4.34 2.79 -23.07
CA VAL A 124 -3.55 1.83 -23.88
C VAL A 124 -3.86 0.39 -23.50
N VAL A 125 -3.87 0.07 -22.20
CA VAL A 125 -3.96 -1.31 -21.68
C VAL A 125 -5.21 -1.52 -20.83
N GLY A 126 -5.82 -0.45 -20.33
CA GLY A 126 -6.85 -0.51 -19.29
C GLY A 126 -6.28 -0.89 -17.92
N VAL A 127 -7.11 -0.84 -16.89
CA VAL A 127 -6.72 -1.14 -15.50
C VAL A 127 -7.38 -2.42 -15.05
N SER A 128 -6.59 -3.44 -14.70
CA SER A 128 -7.09 -4.72 -14.20
C SER A 128 -6.44 -5.11 -12.88
N ARG A 129 -7.29 -5.30 -11.88
CA ARG A 129 -6.90 -5.73 -10.53
C ARG A 129 -6.51 -7.20 -10.49
N VAL A 130 -7.17 -8.03 -11.30
CA VAL A 130 -6.99 -9.49 -11.31
C VAL A 130 -5.61 -9.86 -11.83
N THR A 131 -5.17 -9.21 -12.92
CA THR A 131 -3.85 -9.47 -13.53
C THR A 131 -2.72 -8.64 -12.93
N CYS A 132 -3.05 -7.65 -12.07
CA CYS A 132 -2.09 -6.68 -11.53
C CYS A 132 -1.24 -6.08 -12.67
N ASN A 133 -1.92 -5.52 -13.68
CA ASN A 133 -1.28 -5.00 -14.88
C ASN A 133 -0.58 -3.65 -14.65
N LEU A 134 0.14 -3.14 -15.67
CA LEU A 134 0.88 -1.88 -15.56
C LEU A 134 -0.01 -0.70 -15.14
N GLY A 135 -1.20 -0.57 -15.73
CA GLY A 135 -2.15 0.49 -15.36
C GLY A 135 -2.57 0.41 -13.90
N TYR A 136 -2.81 -0.79 -13.37
CA TYR A 136 -3.14 -1.00 -11.96
C TYR A 136 -1.97 -0.67 -11.04
N VAL A 137 -0.75 -1.10 -11.37
CA VAL A 137 0.46 -0.82 -10.58
C VAL A 137 0.68 0.69 -10.43
N ILE A 138 0.61 1.43 -11.54
CA ILE A 138 0.79 2.89 -11.55
C ILE A 138 -0.34 3.57 -10.77
N TRP A 139 -1.58 3.10 -10.91
CA TRP A 139 -2.71 3.62 -10.17
C TRP A 139 -2.56 3.45 -8.66
N MET A 140 -2.19 2.24 -8.22
CA MET A 140 -1.95 1.97 -6.80
C MET A 140 -0.79 2.80 -6.25
N PHE A 141 0.29 2.97 -7.03
CA PHE A 141 1.42 3.80 -6.63
C PHE A 141 1.03 5.29 -6.54
N ALA A 142 0.21 5.79 -7.47
CA ALA A 142 -0.32 7.16 -7.43
C ALA A 142 -1.15 7.42 -6.18
N ILE A 143 -2.06 6.50 -5.83
CA ILE A 143 -2.86 6.57 -4.59
C ILE A 143 -1.94 6.60 -3.37
N SER A 144 -0.96 5.70 -3.28
CA SER A 144 -0.03 5.66 -2.15
C SER A 144 0.74 6.97 -1.98
N ILE A 145 1.28 7.54 -3.06
CA ILE A 145 1.99 8.83 -2.99
C ILE A 145 1.05 9.96 -2.57
N THR A 146 -0.17 10.03 -3.10
CA THR A 146 -1.14 11.06 -2.66
C THR A 146 -1.43 10.95 -1.17
N MET A 147 -1.63 9.74 -0.65
CA MET A 147 -1.94 9.51 0.76
C MET A 147 -0.78 9.89 1.67
N ILE A 148 0.45 9.51 1.31
CA ILE A 148 1.64 9.89 2.09
C ILE A 148 1.84 11.41 2.05
N SER A 149 1.71 12.04 0.88
CA SER A 149 1.84 13.48 0.72
C SER A 149 0.79 14.25 1.54
N LEU A 150 -0.46 13.79 1.54
CA LEU A 150 -1.53 14.39 2.36
C LEU A 150 -1.26 14.21 3.85
N THR A 151 -0.78 13.03 4.26
CA THR A 151 -0.43 12.73 5.65
C THR A 151 0.66 13.69 6.14
N ILE A 152 1.78 13.78 5.42
CA ILE A 152 2.87 14.71 5.75
C ILE A 152 2.37 16.16 5.77
N PHE A 153 1.60 16.56 4.75
CA PHE A 153 1.04 17.91 4.70
C PHE A 153 0.16 18.22 5.92
N ILE A 154 -0.74 17.31 6.32
CA ILE A 154 -1.61 17.50 7.48
C ILE A 154 -0.76 17.58 8.76
N PHE A 155 0.19 16.68 8.97
CA PHE A 155 0.99 16.67 10.18
C PHE A 155 1.89 17.89 10.30
N ASP A 156 2.62 18.25 9.26
CA ASP A 156 3.50 19.41 9.30
C ASP A 156 2.72 20.73 9.30
N PHE A 157 1.68 20.86 8.49
CA PHE A 157 0.95 22.12 8.39
C PHE A 157 -0.03 22.30 9.55
N VAL A 158 -0.75 21.27 9.99
CA VAL A 158 -1.79 21.41 11.02
C VAL A 158 -1.21 21.31 12.42
N ILE A 159 -0.24 20.42 12.70
CA ILE A 159 0.32 20.33 14.06
C ILE A 159 1.27 21.49 14.34
N ASP A 160 2.16 21.86 13.41
CA ASP A 160 3.12 22.95 13.67
C ASP A 160 2.45 24.34 13.70
N SER A 161 1.39 24.57 12.90
CA SER A 161 0.65 25.85 12.89
C SER A 161 -0.38 26.00 14.02
N VAL A 162 -0.91 24.89 14.56
CA VAL A 162 -1.89 24.92 15.67
C VAL A 162 -1.21 24.77 17.03
N MET A 163 -0.07 24.07 17.09
CA MET A 163 0.72 23.83 18.31
C MET A 163 1.89 24.83 18.41
N THR A 164 1.69 26.06 17.92
CA THR A 164 2.61 27.18 18.14
C THR A 164 2.36 27.80 19.53
N ASP A 165 2.80 27.11 20.58
CA ASP A 165 3.36 27.82 21.75
C ASP A 165 4.88 27.84 21.55
N PRO A 166 5.51 29.00 21.30
CA PRO A 166 6.94 29.09 21.22
C PRO A 166 7.50 29.02 22.65
N ILE A 167 8.71 28.46 22.81
CA ILE A 167 9.53 28.44 24.03
C ILE A 167 9.26 27.20 24.91
N ILE A 168 10.32 26.40 25.14
CA ILE A 168 10.40 25.12 25.89
C ILE A 168 10.14 23.88 25.03
N GLY A 169 11.12 23.45 24.24
CA GLY A 169 11.01 22.11 23.68
C GLY A 169 12.25 21.56 22.98
N THR A 170 13.05 22.37 22.31
CA THR A 170 14.11 21.84 21.45
C THR A 170 15.06 20.90 22.21
N ASP A 171 15.48 21.27 23.42
CA ASP A 171 16.34 20.42 24.26
C ASP A 171 15.60 19.29 24.98
N LYS A 172 14.29 19.42 25.24
CA LYS A 172 13.51 18.39 25.96
C LYS A 172 12.99 17.29 25.02
N TYR A 173 12.72 17.64 23.76
CA TYR A 173 12.33 16.68 22.72
C TYR A 173 13.54 15.88 22.23
N LEU A 174 14.71 16.51 22.05
CA LEU A 174 15.96 15.80 21.72
C LEU A 174 16.35 14.79 22.81
N ASN A 175 16.32 15.17 24.09
CA ASN A 175 16.60 14.26 25.21
C ASN A 175 15.53 13.16 25.39
N LYS A 176 14.29 13.37 24.93
CA LYS A 176 13.23 12.34 24.93
C LYS A 176 13.34 11.39 23.74
N LEU A 177 13.89 11.86 22.61
CA LEU A 177 14.19 11.07 21.42
C LEU A 177 15.35 10.11 21.64
N GLU A 178 16.36 10.50 22.43
CA GLU A 178 17.47 9.60 22.79
C GLU A 178 17.06 8.47 23.77
N GLY A 179 16.02 8.69 24.58
CA GLY A 179 15.57 7.76 25.61
C GLY A 179 14.39 6.84 25.26
N THR A 180 13.70 7.08 24.13
CA THR A 180 12.48 6.33 23.80
C THR A 180 12.61 5.67 22.44
N LYS A 181 12.51 4.34 22.43
CA LYS A 181 12.46 3.50 21.23
C LYS A 181 11.52 4.09 20.18
N GLY A 182 12.08 4.47 19.03
CA GLY A 182 11.37 4.66 17.78
C GLY A 182 10.60 5.98 17.66
N ILE A 183 10.64 6.52 16.44
CA ILE A 183 9.80 7.60 15.88
C ILE A 183 8.36 7.46 16.42
N PRO A 184 7.62 8.56 16.73
CA PRO A 184 6.22 8.47 17.16
C PRO A 184 5.35 7.92 16.02
N THR A 185 5.32 6.59 15.90
CA THR A 185 4.44 5.90 14.96
C THR A 185 3.01 6.13 15.42
N PHE A 186 2.11 6.47 14.50
CA PHE A 186 0.68 6.61 14.82
C PHE A 186 0.19 5.38 15.57
N THR A 187 -0.52 5.58 16.68
CA THR A 187 -1.09 4.50 17.50
C THR A 187 -1.93 3.53 16.65
N ILE A 188 -2.58 4.02 15.59
CA ILE A 188 -3.32 3.19 14.63
C ILE A 188 -2.38 2.29 13.81
N CYS A 189 -1.27 2.84 13.30
CA CYS A 189 -0.28 2.07 12.55
C CYS A 189 0.42 1.03 13.43
N GLU A 190 0.73 1.38 14.67
CA GLU A 190 1.31 0.44 15.63
C GLU A 190 0.31 -0.66 16.02
N ALA A 191 -0.96 -0.30 16.25
CA ALA A 191 -2.03 -1.25 16.52
C ALA A 191 -2.24 -2.24 15.36
N LEU A 192 -2.20 -1.74 14.12
CA LEU A 192 -2.27 -2.56 12.92
C LEU A 192 -1.03 -3.45 12.75
N ASN A 193 0.16 -2.93 12.99
CA ASN A 193 1.40 -3.67 12.82
C ASN A 193 1.54 -4.80 13.86
N MET A 194 1.08 -4.57 15.10
CA MET A 194 1.15 -5.58 16.16
C MET A 194 0.21 -6.77 15.93
N ASN A 195 -0.96 -6.58 15.32
CA ASN A 195 -2.01 -7.61 15.18
C ASN A 195 -2.51 -7.70 13.72
N GLY A 196 -1.61 -7.59 12.74
CA GLY A 196 -1.97 -7.48 11.33
C GLY A 196 -2.77 -8.68 10.79
N LEU A 197 -2.43 -9.90 11.24
CA LEU A 197 -3.15 -11.13 10.88
C LEU A 197 -4.58 -11.13 11.45
N THR A 198 -4.71 -10.80 12.74
CA THR A 198 -6.00 -10.75 13.42
C THR A 198 -6.91 -9.69 12.82
N PHE A 199 -6.39 -8.51 12.52
CA PHE A 199 -7.16 -7.49 11.80
C PHE A 199 -7.63 -8.01 10.44
N PHE A 200 -6.73 -8.62 9.67
CA PHE A 200 -7.07 -9.15 8.36
C PHE A 200 -8.21 -10.17 8.43
N LEU A 201 -8.14 -11.13 9.37
CA LEU A 201 -9.18 -12.15 9.53
C LEU A 201 -10.52 -11.53 9.95
N LEU A 202 -10.48 -10.63 10.93
CA LEU A 202 -11.66 -9.93 11.43
C LEU A 202 -12.33 -9.09 10.33
N ALA A 203 -11.54 -8.31 9.60
CA ALA A 203 -12.00 -7.49 8.48
C ALA A 203 -12.66 -8.36 7.39
N ASN A 204 -12.02 -9.44 6.97
CA ASN A 204 -12.57 -10.32 5.94
C ASN A 204 -13.85 -11.04 6.39
N SER A 205 -13.91 -11.47 7.65
CA SER A 205 -15.12 -12.08 8.22
C SER A 205 -16.28 -11.08 8.26
N LEU A 206 -16.04 -9.88 8.78
CA LEU A 206 -17.03 -8.80 8.84
C LEU A 206 -17.50 -8.38 7.45
N LEU A 207 -16.58 -8.25 6.49
CA LEU A 207 -16.91 -7.93 5.11
C LEU A 207 -17.74 -9.04 4.44
N GLY A 208 -17.44 -10.30 4.74
CA GLY A 208 -18.25 -11.45 4.32
C GLY A 208 -19.68 -11.36 4.86
N GLY A 209 -19.82 -11.00 6.15
CA GLY A 209 -21.11 -10.71 6.77
C GLY A 209 -21.85 -9.58 6.07
N ILE A 210 -21.21 -8.44 5.84
CA ILE A 210 -21.82 -7.28 5.16
C ILE A 210 -22.29 -7.65 3.76
N LYS A 211 -21.50 -8.41 3.00
CA LYS A 211 -21.91 -8.89 1.67
C LYS A 211 -23.15 -9.77 1.74
N TYR A 212 -23.27 -10.62 2.75
CA TYR A 212 -24.39 -11.53 2.92
C TYR A 212 -25.66 -10.82 3.40
N TYR A 213 -25.56 -10.01 4.46
CA TYR A 213 -26.70 -9.37 5.12
C TYR A 213 -27.16 -8.09 4.42
N LEU A 214 -26.23 -7.23 4.03
CA LEU A 214 -26.54 -5.89 3.53
C LEU A 214 -26.55 -5.82 2.00
N ARG A 215 -25.97 -6.81 1.31
CA ARG A 215 -25.89 -6.93 -0.17
C ARG A 215 -25.71 -5.58 -0.86
N PRO A 216 -24.62 -4.84 -0.57
CA PRO A 216 -24.42 -3.50 -1.10
C PRO A 216 -24.48 -3.47 -2.63
N LYS A 217 -24.09 -4.55 -3.32
CA LYS A 217 -24.18 -4.65 -4.78
C LYS A 217 -25.58 -4.40 -5.35
N ASP A 218 -26.63 -4.71 -4.58
CA ASP A 218 -28.02 -4.59 -5.02
C ASP A 218 -28.65 -3.24 -4.59
N ARG A 219 -27.87 -2.35 -3.97
CA ARG A 219 -28.31 -1.07 -3.39
C ARG A 219 -27.81 0.12 -4.21
N ASN A 220 -28.38 1.30 -3.92
CA ASN A 220 -27.94 2.57 -4.50
C ASN A 220 -26.45 2.85 -4.19
N ASP A 221 -25.75 3.52 -5.10
CA ASP A 221 -24.31 3.79 -5.01
C ASP A 221 -23.94 4.49 -3.70
N TYR A 222 -24.75 5.48 -3.30
CA TYR A 222 -24.53 6.22 -2.05
C TYR A 222 -24.72 5.35 -0.81
N GLU A 223 -25.72 4.46 -0.80
CA GLU A 223 -25.95 3.53 0.31
C GLU A 223 -24.77 2.55 0.43
N SER A 224 -24.30 2.04 -0.69
CA SER A 224 -23.16 1.13 -0.76
C SER A 224 -21.89 1.77 -0.21
N VAL A 225 -21.61 3.00 -0.61
CA VAL A 225 -20.47 3.76 -0.09
C VAL A 225 -20.63 3.99 1.43
N GLY A 226 -21.83 4.37 1.89
CA GLY A 226 -22.11 4.57 3.31
C GLY A 226 -21.88 3.30 4.15
N ILE A 227 -22.38 2.15 3.69
CA ILE A 227 -22.21 0.86 4.36
C ILE A 227 -20.72 0.49 4.46
N ILE A 228 -19.98 0.63 3.35
CA ILE A 228 -18.54 0.31 3.32
C ILE A 228 -17.76 1.28 4.21
N PHE A 229 -18.12 2.56 4.24
CA PHE A 229 -17.49 3.56 5.08
C PHE A 229 -17.65 3.26 6.58
N ILE A 230 -18.89 2.97 7.02
CA ILE A 230 -19.18 2.59 8.40
C ILE A 230 -18.41 1.32 8.78
N TYR A 231 -18.37 0.33 7.89
CA TYR A 231 -17.57 -0.88 8.09
C TYR A 231 -16.09 -0.58 8.31
N MET A 232 -15.48 0.27 7.48
CA MET A 232 -14.07 0.65 7.64
C MET A 232 -13.83 1.30 9.00
N LEU A 233 -14.68 2.26 9.41
CA LEU A 233 -14.57 2.91 10.72
C LEU A 233 -14.69 1.92 11.89
N LEU A 234 -15.71 1.05 11.87
CA LEU A 234 -15.92 0.05 12.92
C LEU A 234 -14.72 -0.90 13.02
N SER A 235 -14.18 -1.33 11.88
CA SER A 235 -13.01 -2.20 11.85
C SER A 235 -11.77 -1.54 12.47
N THR A 236 -11.54 -0.26 12.17
CA THR A 236 -10.43 0.52 12.75
C THR A 236 -10.60 0.74 14.25
N VAL A 237 -11.82 1.08 14.71
CA VAL A 237 -12.11 1.26 16.14
C VAL A 237 -11.89 -0.06 16.91
N ALA A 238 -12.33 -1.19 16.36
CA ALA A 238 -12.15 -2.50 16.98
C ALA A 238 -10.68 -2.84 17.23
N ILE A 239 -9.80 -2.57 16.25
CA ILE A 239 -8.35 -2.76 16.41
C ILE A 239 -7.76 -1.82 17.46
N CYS A 240 -8.16 -0.55 17.44
CA CYS A 240 -7.67 0.43 18.41
C CYS A 240 -8.05 0.03 19.83
N GLN A 241 -9.26 -0.51 20.04
CA GLN A 241 -9.68 -1.07 21.32
C GLN A 241 -8.88 -2.31 21.71
N LEU A 242 -8.61 -3.22 20.76
CA LEU A 242 -7.81 -4.41 20.98
C LEU A 242 -6.37 -4.05 21.41
N HIS A 243 -5.79 -3.05 20.75
CA HIS A 243 -4.47 -2.51 21.08
C HIS A 243 -4.44 -1.85 22.46
N ARG A 244 -5.46 -1.03 22.81
CA ARG A 244 -5.59 -0.44 24.16
C ARG A 244 -5.70 -1.49 25.26
N LYS A 245 -6.24 -2.67 24.97
CA LYS A 245 -6.32 -3.80 25.90
C LYS A 245 -5.03 -4.63 25.98
N GLY A 246 -4.00 -4.31 25.20
CA GLY A 246 -2.71 -5.02 25.20
C GLY A 246 -2.79 -6.47 24.69
N ILE A 247 -3.89 -6.86 24.05
CA ILE A 247 -4.11 -8.23 23.60
C ILE A 247 -3.37 -8.42 22.28
N ARG A 248 -2.30 -9.21 22.31
CA ARG A 248 -1.65 -9.74 21.10
C ARG A 248 -2.28 -11.08 20.74
N LEU A 249 -2.98 -11.10 19.62
CA LEU A 249 -3.51 -12.32 19.03
C LEU A 249 -2.70 -12.52 17.74
N ALA A 250 -1.66 -13.34 17.85
CA ALA A 250 -0.72 -13.73 16.80
C ALA A 250 0.10 -12.60 16.14
#